data_AF-A0A2K5Q3E6-F1
#
_entry.id   AF-A0A2K5Q3E6-F1
#
_cell.length_a   1.000
_cell.length_b   1.000
_cell.length_c   1.000
_cell.angle_alpha   90.00
_cell.angle_beta   90.00
_cell.angle_gamma   90.00
#
_symmetry.space_group_name_H-M   'P 1'
#
loop_
_entity.id
_entity.type
_entity.pdbx_description
1 polymer ?
#
loop_
_entity_poly.entity_id
_entity_poly.type
_entity_poly.pdbx_seq_one_letter_code
_entity_poly.pdbx_strand_id
1 'polypeptide(L)'
;MKGKEEKEGGARLGAGGGSPEKSPSAQELKEQGNRLFVGRKYPEAAACYGRAITRNPLVAVYYTNRALCYLKMQQHEQALADCRRALELDGQSVKAHFFLGQCQLEMENYDEAIANLQRAYSLAKEQRLNFGDDIPSALRIAKKKRWNSIEERRIHQESELHSYLSRLIAAERERELEEYQRNHEGDEDDSHVRAQQACIEAKHDKYMADMDELFSQVDEKRKKRDIPDYLCGKISFELMREPCITPSGITYDRKDIEEHLQRVGHFDPVTRSPLTQEQLIPNLAMKEVIDAFISENGWVEDY
;
A
#
# COMPACT_ATOMS: atom_id res chain seq x y z
N MET A 1 102.95 -18.13 10.74
CA MET A 1 102.44 -18.81 9.54
C MET A 1 100.92 -18.84 9.62
N LYS A 2 100.24 -18.37 8.55
CA LYS A 2 98.91 -18.75 8.01
C LYS A 2 97.78 -19.04 9.04
N GLY A 3 96.57 -18.47 9.00
CA GLY A 3 95.81 -17.79 7.95
C GLY A 3 94.33 -18.26 8.01
N LYS A 4 93.40 -17.34 7.68
CA LYS A 4 91.98 -17.52 7.25
C LYS A 4 90.95 -18.01 8.29
N GLU A 5 89.94 -17.21 8.65
CA GLU A 5 88.68 -16.87 7.93
C GLU A 5 87.69 -18.05 7.85
N GLU A 6 86.54 -17.89 8.51
CA GLU A 6 85.21 -18.04 7.87
C GLU A 6 84.12 -17.33 8.70
N LYS A 7 83.26 -16.59 7.99
CA LYS A 7 82.09 -15.83 8.47
C LYS A 7 80.81 -16.59 8.09
N GLU A 8 79.87 -16.70 9.02
CA GLU A 8 78.41 -16.68 8.78
C GLU A 8 77.78 -16.04 10.03
N GLY A 9 76.89 -15.04 10.03
CA GLY A 9 75.91 -14.65 9.04
C GLY A 9 74.52 -15.17 9.41
N GLY A 10 73.86 -14.63 10.45
CA GLY A 10 72.54 -15.16 10.86
C GLY A 10 71.72 -14.30 11.84
N ALA A 11 71.05 -13.29 11.28
CA ALA A 11 69.78 -12.66 11.65
C ALA A 11 69.34 -12.57 13.13
N ARG A 12 69.28 -11.33 13.62
CA ARG A 12 68.42 -10.87 14.73
C ARG A 12 66.96 -11.23 14.44
N LEU A 13 66.35 -12.07 15.27
CA LEU A 13 64.89 -12.21 15.35
C LEU A 13 64.32 -10.92 15.96
N GLY A 14 63.84 -10.05 15.09
CA GLY A 14 63.04 -8.90 15.47
C GLY A 14 61.71 -9.37 16.07
N ALA A 15 61.49 -9.02 17.34
CA ALA A 15 60.19 -9.08 17.95
C ALA A 15 59.25 -8.13 17.19
N GLY A 16 58.46 -8.69 16.28
CA GLY A 16 57.35 -8.00 15.65
C GLY A 16 56.26 -7.75 16.69
N GLY A 17 56.32 -6.59 17.33
CA GLY A 17 55.20 -6.02 18.06
C GLY A 17 54.06 -5.75 17.07
N GLY A 18 53.21 -6.75 16.85
CA GLY A 18 51.92 -6.56 16.23
C GLY A 18 51.07 -5.71 17.17
N SER A 19 50.95 -4.43 16.84
CA SER A 19 49.95 -3.54 17.42
C SER A 19 48.59 -4.23 17.43
N PRO A 20 47.79 -4.19 18.50
CA PRO A 20 46.44 -4.72 18.45
C PRO A 20 45.67 -3.90 17.41
N GLU A 21 45.28 -4.52 16.30
CA GLU A 21 44.34 -3.91 15.36
C GLU A 21 43.11 -3.50 16.16
N LYS A 22 42.92 -2.19 16.35
CA LYS A 22 41.73 -1.67 17.02
C LYS A 22 40.53 -2.15 16.21
N SER A 23 39.77 -3.09 16.79
CA SER A 23 38.51 -3.51 16.20
C SER A 23 37.66 -2.26 15.92
N PRO A 24 37.09 -2.12 14.72
CA PRO A 24 36.34 -0.93 14.36
C PRO A 24 35.17 -0.75 15.34
N SER A 25 34.94 0.50 15.76
CA SER A 25 33.85 0.85 16.67
C SER A 25 32.48 0.64 16.00
N ALA A 26 31.41 0.53 16.79
CA ALA A 26 30.05 0.40 16.26
C ALA A 26 29.67 1.57 15.33
N GLN A 27 30.19 2.78 15.62
CA GLN A 27 29.97 3.97 14.81
C GLN A 27 30.72 3.91 13.47
N GLU A 28 31.99 3.47 13.49
CA GLU A 28 32.77 3.28 12.26
C GLU A 28 32.16 2.19 11.37
N LEU A 29 31.64 1.11 11.97
CA LEU A 29 30.91 0.06 11.26
C LEU A 29 29.62 0.58 10.61
N LYS A 30 28.89 1.48 11.28
CA LYS A 30 27.73 2.17 10.69
C LYS A 30 28.15 3.01 9.50
N GLU A 31 29.23 3.79 9.60
CA GLU A 31 29.73 4.62 8.50
C GLU A 31 30.26 3.78 7.33
N GLN A 32 30.87 2.63 7.61
CA GLN A 32 31.22 1.64 6.59
C GLN A 32 29.96 1.09 5.89
N GLY A 33 28.92 0.74 6.66
CA GLY A 33 27.62 0.34 6.13
C GLY A 33 26.98 1.42 5.25
N ASN A 34 27.05 2.68 5.66
CA ASN A 34 26.53 3.81 4.87
C ASN A 34 27.25 3.92 3.52
N ARG A 35 28.59 3.79 3.50
CA ARG A 35 29.38 3.80 2.25
C ARG A 35 29.00 2.65 1.32
N LEU A 36 28.83 1.45 1.86
CA LEU A 36 28.40 0.28 1.08
C LEU A 36 26.96 0.45 0.56
N PHE A 37 26.07 1.02 1.36
CA PHE A 37 24.70 1.30 0.98
C PHE A 37 24.62 2.29 -0.19
N VAL A 38 25.37 3.39 -0.13
CA VAL A 38 25.49 4.36 -1.24
C VAL A 38 26.10 3.69 -2.48
N GLY A 39 27.04 2.77 -2.29
CA GLY A 39 27.61 1.92 -3.34
C GLY A 39 26.68 0.82 -3.87
N ARG A 40 25.41 0.77 -3.46
CA ARG A 40 24.41 -0.26 -3.81
C ARG A 40 24.80 -1.69 -3.45
N LYS A 41 25.76 -1.85 -2.54
CA LYS A 41 26.23 -3.13 -1.98
C LYS A 41 25.42 -3.47 -0.73
N TYR A 42 24.12 -3.73 -0.94
CA TYR A 42 23.16 -3.94 0.15
C TYR A 42 23.47 -5.15 1.04
N PRO A 43 23.89 -6.32 0.50
CA PRO A 43 24.23 -7.48 1.34
C PRO A 43 25.41 -7.19 2.27
N GLU A 44 26.47 -6.57 1.74
CA GLU A 44 27.66 -6.22 2.52
C GLU A 44 27.37 -5.10 3.53
N ALA A 45 26.51 -4.14 3.17
CA ALA A 45 26.03 -3.11 4.09
C ALA A 45 25.24 -3.73 5.25
N ALA A 46 24.33 -4.67 4.97
CA ALA A 46 23.57 -5.38 6.00
C ALA A 46 24.47 -6.16 6.97
N ALA A 47 25.51 -6.82 6.46
CA ALA A 47 26.52 -7.48 7.29
C ALA A 47 27.30 -6.47 8.16
N CYS A 48 27.66 -5.30 7.62
CA CYS A 48 28.35 -4.26 8.38
C CYS A 48 27.48 -3.67 9.49
N TYR A 49 26.20 -3.40 9.23
CA TYR A 49 25.25 -3.00 10.27
C TYR A 49 25.01 -4.13 11.28
N GLY A 50 24.98 -5.39 10.85
CA GLY A 50 24.92 -6.55 11.74
C GLY A 50 26.09 -6.60 12.72
N ARG A 51 27.31 -6.36 12.24
CA ARG A 51 28.50 -6.22 13.11
C ARG A 51 28.38 -5.04 14.07
N ALA A 52 27.80 -3.92 13.65
CA ALA A 52 27.54 -2.78 14.53
C ALA A 52 26.54 -3.14 15.65
N ILE A 53 25.49 -3.89 15.32
CA ILE A 53 24.48 -4.39 16.27
C ILE A 53 25.12 -5.36 17.28
N THR A 54 25.98 -6.28 16.84
CA THR A 54 26.70 -7.18 17.77
C THR A 54 27.59 -6.42 18.74
N ARG A 55 28.15 -5.27 18.32
CA ARG A 55 28.98 -4.42 19.18
C ARG A 55 28.15 -3.57 20.14
N ASN A 56 27.03 -3.02 19.68
CA ASN A 56 26.12 -2.26 20.53
C ASN A 56 24.65 -2.49 20.07
N PRO A 57 23.93 -3.39 20.75
CA PRO A 57 22.57 -3.77 20.36
C PRO A 57 21.48 -2.77 20.81
N LEU A 58 21.84 -1.71 21.53
CA LEU A 58 20.89 -0.75 22.12
C LEU A 58 20.60 0.46 21.21
N VAL A 59 21.20 0.50 20.01
CA VAL A 59 21.05 1.63 19.08
C VAL A 59 20.02 1.30 18.00
N ALA A 60 18.83 1.90 18.09
CA ALA A 60 17.72 1.68 17.15
C ALA A 60 18.10 1.97 15.67
N VAL A 61 18.97 2.95 15.43
CA VAL A 61 19.42 3.37 14.09
C VAL A 61 20.09 2.25 13.31
N TYR A 62 20.80 1.33 13.98
CA TYR A 62 21.47 0.23 13.28
C TYR A 62 20.46 -0.76 12.70
N TYR A 63 19.37 -1.02 13.43
CA TYR A 63 18.29 -1.89 12.98
C TYR A 63 17.51 -1.26 11.82
N THR A 64 17.17 0.04 11.88
CA THR A 64 16.45 0.70 10.77
C THR A 64 17.31 0.79 9.50
N ASN A 65 18.61 1.01 9.63
CA ASN A 65 19.53 1.00 8.48
C ASN A 65 19.69 -0.40 7.86
N ARG A 66 19.73 -1.45 8.70
CA ARG A 66 19.78 -2.84 8.21
C ARG A 66 18.45 -3.25 7.56
N ALA A 67 17.32 -2.89 8.16
CA ALA A 67 15.99 -3.07 7.59
C ALA A 67 15.85 -2.44 6.20
N LEU A 68 16.39 -1.23 6.02
CA LEU A 68 16.41 -0.57 4.71
C LEU A 68 17.22 -1.36 3.67
N CYS A 69 18.33 -1.98 4.06
CA CYS A 69 19.09 -2.87 3.16
C CYS A 69 18.25 -4.08 2.76
N TYR A 70 17.57 -4.71 3.73
CA TYR A 70 16.69 -5.85 3.49
C TYR A 70 15.50 -5.50 2.60
N LEU A 71 14.91 -4.31 2.75
CA LEU A 71 13.88 -3.80 1.83
C LEU A 71 14.39 -3.70 0.39
N LYS A 72 15.62 -3.22 0.18
CA LYS A 72 16.24 -3.17 -1.16
C LYS A 72 16.56 -4.55 -1.73
N MET A 73 16.67 -5.56 -0.88
CA MET A 73 16.92 -6.96 -1.24
C MET A 73 15.64 -7.81 -1.29
N GLN A 74 14.45 -7.21 -1.11
CA GLN A 74 13.15 -7.92 -1.03
C GLN A 74 13.07 -8.97 0.10
N GLN A 75 13.86 -8.79 1.17
CA GLN A 75 13.85 -9.64 2.36
C GLN A 75 12.91 -9.05 3.42
N HIS A 76 11.61 -9.05 3.13
CA HIS A 76 10.60 -8.35 3.91
C HIS A 76 10.45 -8.89 5.34
N GLU A 77 10.53 -10.20 5.55
CA GLU A 77 10.42 -10.81 6.90
C GLU A 77 11.57 -10.37 7.83
N GLN A 78 12.81 -10.32 7.30
CA GLN A 78 13.98 -9.90 8.06
C GLN A 78 13.93 -8.40 8.37
N ALA A 79 13.51 -7.60 7.39
CA ALA A 79 13.29 -6.16 7.57
C ALA A 79 12.23 -5.88 8.64
N LEU A 80 11.15 -6.67 8.67
CA LEU A 80 10.08 -6.56 9.65
C LEU A 80 10.57 -6.86 11.07
N ALA A 81 11.37 -7.93 11.26
CA ALA A 81 11.98 -8.24 12.54
C ALA A 81 12.91 -7.12 13.04
N ASP A 82 13.71 -6.53 12.14
CA ASP A 82 14.57 -5.39 12.46
C ASP A 82 13.78 -4.13 12.81
N CYS A 83 12.68 -3.84 12.11
CA CYS A 83 11.83 -2.70 12.42
C CYS A 83 11.15 -2.88 13.80
N ARG A 84 10.67 -4.09 14.12
CA ARG A 84 10.13 -4.39 15.46
C ARG A 84 11.19 -4.16 16.54
N ARG A 85 12.41 -4.64 16.33
CA ARG A 85 13.50 -4.43 17.29
C ARG A 85 13.89 -2.96 17.43
N ALA A 86 13.85 -2.19 16.34
CA ALA A 86 14.03 -0.75 16.40
C ALA A 86 12.95 -0.05 17.22
N LEU A 87 11.68 -0.46 17.07
CA LEU A 87 10.55 0.09 17.82
C LEU A 87 10.54 -0.29 19.30
N GLU A 88 11.08 -1.47 19.66
CA GLU A 88 11.31 -1.84 21.06
C GLU A 88 12.32 -0.91 21.75
N LEU A 89 13.29 -0.37 21.00
CA LEU A 89 14.30 0.56 21.50
C LEU A 89 13.85 2.03 21.41
N ASP A 90 13.17 2.39 20.33
CA ASP A 90 12.64 3.73 20.05
C ASP A 90 11.24 3.62 19.42
N GLY A 91 10.22 3.59 20.29
CA GLY A 91 8.82 3.52 19.89
C GLY A 91 8.28 4.79 19.22
N GLN A 92 9.08 5.87 19.14
CA GLN A 92 8.71 7.09 18.43
C GLN A 92 9.49 7.25 17.12
N SER A 93 10.18 6.20 16.67
CA SER A 93 10.98 6.27 15.45
C SER A 93 10.10 6.34 14.20
N VAL A 94 10.06 7.52 13.57
CA VAL A 94 9.33 7.73 12.30
C VAL A 94 9.79 6.74 11.22
N LYS A 95 11.10 6.57 11.08
CA LYS A 95 11.69 5.67 10.07
C LYS A 95 11.35 4.21 10.34
N ALA A 96 11.31 3.78 11.60
CA ALA A 96 10.96 2.40 11.93
C ALA A 96 9.50 2.09 11.58
N HIS A 97 8.56 2.98 11.93
CA HIS A 97 7.16 2.83 11.52
C HIS A 97 6.99 2.88 10.00
N PHE A 98 7.70 3.78 9.31
CA PHE A 98 7.65 3.87 7.85
C PHE A 98 8.15 2.58 7.17
N PHE A 99 9.32 2.08 7.57
CA PHE A 99 9.86 0.83 7.01
C PHE A 99 9.02 -0.39 7.40
N LEU A 100 8.47 -0.43 8.61
CA LEU A 100 7.55 -1.49 9.03
C LEU A 100 6.30 -1.52 8.14
N GLY A 101 5.68 -0.36 7.91
CA GLY A 101 4.53 -0.24 7.02
C GLY A 101 4.87 -0.63 5.57
N GLN A 102 6.06 -0.26 5.08
CA GLN A 102 6.53 -0.67 3.77
C GLN A 102 6.75 -2.19 3.67
N CYS A 103 7.29 -2.83 4.71
CA CYS A 103 7.45 -4.29 4.73
C CYS A 103 6.08 -4.99 4.72
N GLN A 104 5.14 -4.54 5.55
CA GLN A 104 3.80 -5.11 5.63
C GLN A 104 3.02 -4.94 4.32
N LEU A 105 3.23 -3.84 3.62
CA LEU A 105 2.63 -3.58 2.31
C LEU A 105 3.08 -4.59 1.25
N GLU A 106 4.36 -4.98 1.25
CA GLU A 106 4.88 -6.02 0.35
C GLU A 106 4.51 -7.44 0.79
N MET A 107 4.14 -7.62 2.06
CA MET A 107 3.60 -8.88 2.60
C MET A 107 2.06 -8.96 2.50
N GLU A 108 1.42 -8.04 1.78
CA GLU A 108 -0.05 -7.96 1.61
C GLU A 108 -0.86 -7.74 2.91
N ASN A 109 -0.18 -7.35 3.99
CA ASN A 109 -0.81 -6.98 5.27
C ASN A 109 -1.21 -5.50 5.24
N TYR A 110 -2.18 -5.15 4.39
CA TYR A 110 -2.48 -3.75 4.07
C TYR A 110 -3.03 -2.92 5.24
N ASP A 111 -3.87 -3.51 6.10
CA ASP A 111 -4.45 -2.78 7.24
C ASP A 111 -3.37 -2.35 8.24
N GLU A 112 -2.46 -3.27 8.60
CA GLU A 112 -1.33 -2.97 9.48
C GLU A 112 -0.35 -1.99 8.81
N ALA A 113 -0.13 -2.13 7.51
CA ALA A 113 0.74 -1.24 6.75
C ALA A 113 0.25 0.21 6.80
N ILE A 114 -1.04 0.44 6.53
CA ILE A 114 -1.65 1.77 6.58
C ILE A 114 -1.59 2.33 7.99
N ALA A 115 -1.89 1.53 9.03
CA ALA A 115 -1.83 1.98 10.41
C ALA A 115 -0.41 2.44 10.81
N ASN A 116 0.63 1.70 10.40
CA ASN A 116 2.02 2.07 10.66
C ASN A 116 2.47 3.30 9.87
N LEU A 117 2.06 3.42 8.60
CA LEU A 117 2.36 4.62 7.80
C LEU A 117 1.64 5.87 8.33
N GLN A 118 0.40 5.74 8.82
CA GLN A 118 -0.33 6.81 9.50
C GLN A 118 0.39 7.21 10.80
N ARG A 119 0.85 6.23 11.58
CA ARG A 119 1.63 6.50 12.79
C ARG A 119 2.93 7.24 12.45
N ALA A 120 3.64 6.82 11.40
CA ALA A 120 4.84 7.51 10.93
C ALA A 120 4.54 8.97 10.53
N TYR A 121 3.41 9.22 9.86
CA TYR A 121 2.97 10.56 9.48
C TYR A 121 2.68 11.45 10.69
N SER A 122 1.92 10.95 11.67
CA SER A 122 1.63 11.68 12.91
C SER A 122 2.91 12.01 13.69
N LEU A 123 3.82 11.04 13.80
CA LEU A 123 5.10 11.24 14.49
C LEU A 123 6.02 12.22 13.77
N ALA A 124 6.06 12.19 12.43
CA ALA A 124 6.80 13.18 11.65
C ALA A 124 6.30 14.60 11.93
N LYS A 125 4.98 14.77 12.02
CA LYS A 125 4.34 16.05 12.34
C LYS A 125 4.66 16.51 13.77
N GLU A 126 4.56 15.61 14.76
CA GLU A 126 4.89 15.90 16.17
C GLU A 126 6.36 16.29 16.35
N GLN A 127 7.27 15.58 15.66
CA GLN A 127 8.72 15.82 15.71
C GLN A 127 9.17 16.96 14.77
N ARG A 128 8.24 17.58 14.03
CA ARG A 128 8.52 18.64 13.04
C ARG A 128 9.55 18.22 11.99
N LEU A 129 9.54 16.94 11.62
CA LEU A 129 10.38 16.38 10.55
C LEU A 129 9.71 16.59 9.20
N ASN A 130 10.49 17.00 8.20
CA ASN A 130 10.00 17.17 6.85
C ASN A 130 10.39 15.98 5.97
N PHE A 131 9.41 15.18 5.58
CA PHE A 131 9.55 14.07 4.62
C PHE A 131 8.93 14.39 3.25
N GLY A 132 8.53 15.65 3.03
CA GLY A 132 7.84 16.06 1.80
C GLY A 132 6.60 15.20 1.53
N ASP A 133 6.58 14.58 0.35
CA ASP A 133 5.51 13.68 -0.10
C ASP A 133 5.84 12.19 0.12
N ASP A 134 6.95 11.82 0.74
CA ASP A 134 7.36 10.40 0.87
C ASP A 134 6.35 9.57 1.68
N ILE A 135 5.94 10.07 2.85
CA ILE A 135 4.97 9.37 3.72
C ILE A 135 3.55 9.42 3.13
N PRO A 136 3.03 10.59 2.69
CA PRO A 136 1.72 10.65 2.03
C PRO A 136 1.63 9.80 0.76
N SER A 137 2.69 9.77 -0.06
CA SER A 137 2.75 8.94 -1.26
C SER A 137 2.70 7.45 -0.92
N ALA A 138 3.48 7.00 0.08
CA ALA A 138 3.41 5.62 0.56
C ALA A 138 2.00 5.26 1.08
N LEU A 139 1.32 6.18 1.77
CA LEU A 139 -0.06 5.99 2.21
C LEU A 139 -1.03 5.81 1.05
N ARG A 140 -0.95 6.66 0.02
CA ARG A 140 -1.79 6.56 -1.19
C ARG A 140 -1.58 5.21 -1.90
N ILE A 141 -0.33 4.79 -2.06
CA ILE A 141 0.01 3.48 -2.65
C ILE A 141 -0.54 2.32 -1.81
N ALA A 142 -0.41 2.38 -0.49
CA ALA A 142 -0.91 1.34 0.43
C ALA A 142 -2.43 1.19 0.33
N LYS A 143 -3.13 2.32 0.35
CA LYS A 143 -4.58 2.47 0.20
C LYS A 143 -5.08 1.90 -1.13
N LYS A 144 -4.43 2.28 -2.23
CA LYS A 144 -4.69 1.72 -3.56
C LYS A 144 -4.49 0.21 -3.64
N LYS A 145 -3.36 -0.32 -3.13
CA LYS A 145 -3.10 -1.77 -3.11
C LYS A 145 -4.16 -2.52 -2.28
N ARG A 146 -4.55 -1.98 -1.12
CA ARG A 146 -5.61 -2.54 -0.27
C ARG A 146 -6.93 -2.65 -1.04
N TRP A 147 -7.32 -1.57 -1.70
CA TRP A 147 -8.57 -1.53 -2.47
C TRP A 147 -8.53 -2.55 -3.60
N ASN A 148 -7.47 -2.57 -4.40
CA ASN A 148 -7.32 -3.52 -5.50
C ASN A 148 -7.40 -4.98 -5.01
N SER A 149 -6.78 -5.31 -3.88
CA SER A 149 -6.88 -6.66 -3.30
C SER A 149 -8.30 -7.03 -2.87
N ILE A 150 -9.03 -6.11 -2.24
CA ILE A 150 -10.42 -6.32 -1.85
C ILE A 150 -11.31 -6.47 -3.10
N GLU A 151 -11.08 -5.63 -4.10
CA GLU A 151 -11.83 -5.62 -5.36
C GLU A 151 -11.61 -6.91 -6.15
N GLU A 152 -10.35 -7.34 -6.32
CA GLU A 152 -10.00 -8.60 -6.96
C GLU A 152 -10.66 -9.80 -6.27
N ARG A 153 -10.65 -9.82 -4.93
CA ARG A 153 -11.33 -10.87 -4.15
C ARG A 153 -12.84 -10.86 -4.38
N ARG A 154 -13.46 -9.68 -4.46
CA ARG A 154 -14.89 -9.54 -4.73
C ARG A 154 -15.25 -10.02 -6.13
N ILE A 155 -14.48 -9.60 -7.15
CA ILE A 155 -14.66 -10.03 -8.55
C ILE A 155 -14.50 -11.55 -8.66
N HIS A 156 -13.53 -12.12 -7.96
CA HIS A 156 -13.33 -13.57 -7.95
C HIS A 156 -14.54 -14.30 -7.34
N GLN A 157 -15.07 -13.82 -6.20
CA GLN A 157 -16.27 -14.40 -5.58
C GLN A 157 -17.51 -14.29 -6.49
N GLU A 158 -17.70 -13.14 -7.13
CA GLU A 158 -18.79 -12.93 -8.10
C GLU A 158 -18.67 -13.89 -9.29
N SER A 159 -17.47 -14.05 -9.83
CA SER A 159 -17.20 -14.92 -10.98
C SER A 159 -17.40 -16.41 -10.64
N GLU A 160 -16.96 -16.82 -9.45
CA GLU A 160 -17.19 -18.17 -8.91
C GLU A 160 -18.69 -18.42 -8.69
N LEU A 161 -19.42 -17.45 -8.13
CA LEU A 161 -20.86 -17.55 -7.92
C LEU A 161 -21.61 -17.63 -9.25
N HIS A 162 -21.28 -16.78 -10.22
CA HIS A 162 -21.86 -16.80 -11.56
C HIS A 162 -21.66 -18.16 -12.24
N SER A 163 -20.42 -18.69 -12.20
CA SER A 163 -20.08 -20.01 -12.76
C SER A 163 -20.80 -21.16 -12.03
N TYR A 164 -21.00 -21.03 -10.72
CA TYR A 164 -21.73 -22.01 -9.92
C TYR A 164 -23.23 -22.01 -10.27
N LEU A 165 -23.87 -20.84 -10.30
CA LEU A 165 -25.29 -20.69 -10.62
C LEU A 165 -25.60 -21.12 -12.06
N SER A 166 -24.75 -20.76 -13.01
CA SER A 166 -24.87 -21.17 -14.41
C SER A 166 -24.87 -22.70 -14.55
N ARG A 167 -23.98 -23.39 -13.80
CA ARG A 167 -23.95 -24.86 -13.78
C ARG A 167 -25.21 -25.46 -13.15
N LEU A 168 -25.74 -24.85 -12.08
CA LEU A 168 -26.98 -25.33 -11.46
C LEU A 168 -28.17 -25.21 -12.40
N ILE A 169 -28.31 -24.07 -13.09
CA ILE A 169 -29.42 -23.84 -14.04
C ILE A 169 -29.31 -24.80 -15.21
N ALA A 170 -28.11 -24.99 -15.77
CA ALA A 170 -27.89 -25.94 -16.87
C ALA A 170 -28.18 -27.39 -16.44
N ALA A 171 -27.70 -27.81 -15.27
CA ALA A 171 -27.95 -29.15 -14.74
C ALA A 171 -29.43 -29.39 -14.42
N GLU A 172 -30.14 -28.38 -13.90
CA GLU A 172 -31.59 -28.48 -13.68
C GLU A 172 -32.36 -28.58 -14.99
N ARG A 173 -31.96 -27.80 -16.01
CA ARG A 173 -32.53 -27.88 -17.35
C ARG A 173 -32.40 -29.28 -17.93
N GLU A 174 -31.21 -29.89 -17.85
CA GLU A 174 -30.96 -31.25 -18.33
C GLU A 174 -31.81 -32.27 -17.56
N ARG A 175 -31.90 -32.16 -16.23
CA ARG A 175 -32.75 -33.04 -15.40
C ARG A 175 -34.23 -32.95 -15.76
N GLU A 176 -34.80 -31.74 -15.86
CA GLU A 176 -36.21 -31.54 -16.22
C GLU A 176 -36.51 -32.10 -17.62
N LEU A 177 -35.59 -31.92 -18.58
CA LEU A 177 -35.73 -32.45 -19.95
C LEU A 177 -35.64 -33.97 -20.01
N GLU A 178 -34.66 -34.58 -19.34
CA GLU A 178 -34.52 -36.03 -19.28
C GLU A 178 -35.70 -36.70 -18.58
N GLU A 179 -36.20 -36.12 -17.49
CA GLU A 179 -37.39 -36.61 -16.80
C GLU A 179 -38.63 -36.52 -17.69
N TYR A 180 -38.82 -35.39 -18.38
CA TYR A 180 -39.94 -35.22 -19.30
C TYR A 180 -39.86 -36.21 -20.47
N GLN A 181 -38.67 -36.38 -21.06
CA GLN A 181 -38.44 -37.32 -22.15
C GLN A 181 -38.73 -38.75 -21.71
N ARG A 182 -38.18 -39.19 -20.57
CA ARG A 182 -38.38 -40.54 -20.03
C ARG A 182 -39.86 -40.86 -19.77
N ASN A 183 -40.62 -39.88 -19.28
CA ASN A 183 -42.04 -40.05 -18.98
C ASN A 183 -42.93 -40.17 -20.24
N HIS A 184 -42.45 -39.72 -21.41
CA HIS A 184 -43.19 -39.72 -22.68
C HIS A 184 -42.54 -40.62 -23.75
N GLU A 185 -41.70 -41.58 -23.34
CA GLU A 185 -41.14 -42.61 -24.23
C GLU A 185 -42.25 -43.55 -24.74
N GLY A 186 -42.84 -43.23 -25.89
CA GLY A 186 -43.86 -44.05 -26.56
C GLY A 186 -45.11 -43.32 -27.06
N ASP A 187 -45.23 -42.01 -26.83
CA ASP A 187 -46.35 -41.21 -27.34
C ASP A 187 -46.25 -40.97 -28.86
N GLU A 188 -47.37 -41.11 -29.57
CA GLU A 188 -47.46 -40.91 -31.04
C GLU A 188 -47.47 -39.43 -31.44
N ASP A 189 -47.77 -38.52 -30.51
CA ASP A 189 -47.84 -37.06 -30.75
C ASP A 189 -46.52 -36.34 -30.45
N ASP A 190 -45.53 -36.63 -31.30
CA ASP A 190 -44.19 -36.04 -31.33
C ASP A 190 -44.21 -34.49 -31.41
N SER A 191 -45.31 -33.90 -31.92
CA SER A 191 -45.47 -32.43 -31.98
C SER A 191 -45.72 -31.82 -30.60
N HIS A 192 -46.54 -32.47 -29.77
CA HIS A 192 -46.86 -31.97 -28.42
C HIS A 192 -45.63 -32.08 -27.50
N VAL A 193 -44.92 -33.21 -27.56
CA VAL A 193 -43.70 -33.45 -26.78
C VAL A 193 -42.62 -32.41 -27.10
N ARG A 194 -42.36 -32.14 -28.38
CA ARG A 194 -41.40 -31.10 -28.80
C ARG A 194 -41.79 -29.70 -28.33
N ALA A 195 -43.08 -29.34 -28.40
CA ALA A 195 -43.55 -28.04 -27.96
C ALA A 195 -43.34 -27.85 -26.45
N GLN A 196 -43.56 -28.90 -25.65
CA GLN A 196 -43.37 -28.84 -24.21
C GLN A 196 -41.87 -28.83 -23.82
N GLN A 197 -41.03 -29.59 -24.51
CA GLN A 197 -39.56 -29.53 -24.35
C GLN A 197 -39.03 -28.13 -24.66
N ALA A 198 -39.46 -27.52 -25.76
CA ALA A 198 -39.08 -26.14 -26.10
C ALA A 198 -39.57 -25.13 -25.05
N CYS A 199 -40.71 -25.38 -24.40
CA CYS A 199 -41.19 -24.55 -23.28
C CYS A 199 -40.28 -24.67 -22.04
N ILE A 200 -39.82 -25.87 -21.72
CA ILE A 200 -38.86 -26.12 -20.61
C ILE A 200 -37.51 -25.45 -20.91
N GLU A 201 -37.01 -25.58 -22.14
CA GLU A 201 -35.77 -24.91 -22.57
C GLU A 201 -35.91 -23.39 -22.46
N ALA A 202 -36.97 -22.81 -23.02
CA ALA A 202 -37.21 -21.37 -22.97
C ALA A 202 -37.35 -20.82 -21.53
N LYS A 203 -37.93 -21.60 -20.60
CA LYS A 203 -37.99 -21.24 -19.17
C LYS A 203 -36.59 -21.09 -18.57
N HIS A 204 -35.69 -22.04 -18.81
CA HIS A 204 -34.33 -22.00 -18.26
C HIS A 204 -33.45 -20.98 -18.98
N ASP A 205 -33.60 -20.83 -20.29
CA ASP A 205 -32.90 -19.80 -21.06
C ASP A 205 -33.30 -18.40 -20.58
N LYS A 206 -34.57 -18.20 -20.20
CA LYS A 206 -35.01 -16.98 -19.53
C LYS A 206 -34.32 -16.79 -18.17
N TYR A 207 -34.24 -17.82 -17.33
CA TYR A 207 -33.54 -17.71 -16.04
C TYR A 207 -32.05 -17.43 -16.20
N MET A 208 -31.40 -18.00 -17.22
CA MET A 208 -30.02 -17.67 -17.57
C MET A 208 -29.89 -16.20 -17.97
N ALA A 209 -30.75 -15.71 -18.85
CA ALA A 209 -30.74 -14.31 -19.29
C ALA A 209 -31.01 -13.34 -18.12
N ASP A 210 -32.00 -13.62 -17.27
CA ASP A 210 -32.31 -12.80 -16.09
C ASP A 210 -31.13 -12.78 -15.09
N MET A 211 -30.41 -13.90 -14.95
CA MET A 211 -29.21 -14.01 -14.11
C MET A 211 -28.04 -13.22 -14.70
N ASP A 212 -27.75 -13.38 -15.99
CA ASP A 212 -26.69 -12.63 -16.68
C ASP A 212 -26.94 -11.12 -16.63
N GLU A 213 -28.21 -10.70 -16.77
CA GLU A 213 -28.63 -9.30 -16.62
C GLU A 213 -28.36 -8.78 -15.19
N LEU A 214 -28.60 -9.57 -14.15
CA LEU A 214 -28.30 -9.17 -12.77
C LEU A 214 -26.80 -8.91 -12.58
N PHE A 215 -25.94 -9.82 -13.06
CA PHE A 215 -24.49 -9.62 -12.97
C PHE A 215 -24.00 -8.46 -13.85
N SER A 216 -24.62 -8.23 -15.00
CA SER A 216 -24.38 -7.07 -15.87
C SER A 216 -24.68 -5.74 -15.15
N GLN A 217 -25.79 -5.66 -14.41
CA GLN A 217 -26.14 -4.46 -13.62
C GLN A 217 -25.11 -4.14 -12.53
N VAL A 218 -24.51 -5.18 -11.92
CA VAL A 218 -23.44 -5.00 -10.93
C VAL A 218 -22.17 -4.44 -11.59
N ASP A 219 -21.81 -4.94 -12.78
CA ASP A 219 -20.66 -4.45 -13.54
C ASP A 219 -20.85 -2.99 -14.01
N GLU A 220 -22.05 -2.62 -14.48
CA GLU A 220 -22.38 -1.24 -14.85
C GLU A 220 -22.31 -0.27 -13.67
N LYS A 221 -22.73 -0.70 -12.48
CA LYS A 221 -22.59 0.10 -11.25
C LYS A 221 -21.13 0.34 -10.88
N ARG A 222 -20.22 -0.59 -11.21
CA ARG A 222 -18.77 -0.45 -10.96
C ARG A 222 -18.11 0.55 -11.92
N LYS A 223 -18.63 0.70 -13.13
CA LYS A 223 -18.11 1.65 -14.14
C LYS A 223 -18.42 3.10 -13.81
N LYS A 224 -19.55 3.38 -13.13
CA LYS A 224 -19.93 4.73 -12.71
C LYS A 224 -19.09 5.18 -11.51
N ARG A 225 -18.03 5.94 -11.79
CA ARG A 225 -17.11 6.52 -10.80
C ARG A 225 -17.20 8.05 -10.83
N ASP A 226 -18.31 8.59 -10.35
CA ASP A 226 -18.50 10.04 -10.27
C ASP A 226 -18.40 10.50 -8.81
N ILE A 227 -17.50 11.46 -8.57
CA ILE A 227 -17.40 12.14 -7.28
C ILE A 227 -18.45 13.26 -7.28
N PRO A 228 -19.36 13.32 -6.29
CA PRO A 228 -20.34 14.40 -6.21
C PRO A 228 -19.69 15.79 -6.14
N ASP A 229 -20.17 16.74 -6.96
CA ASP A 229 -19.63 18.11 -7.09
C ASP A 229 -19.50 18.90 -5.78
N TYR A 230 -20.28 18.55 -4.76
CA TYR A 230 -20.24 19.18 -3.44
C TYR A 230 -19.09 18.66 -2.56
N LEU A 231 -18.49 17.52 -2.90
CA LEU A 231 -17.28 17.00 -2.28
C LEU A 231 -16.00 17.48 -3.00
N CYS A 232 -16.16 18.07 -4.19
CA CYS A 232 -15.05 18.59 -4.98
C CYS A 232 -14.70 20.05 -4.62
N GLY A 233 -13.40 20.34 -4.61
CA GLY A 233 -12.88 21.68 -4.43
C GLY A 233 -13.24 22.57 -5.62
N LYS A 234 -13.56 23.85 -5.37
CA LYS A 234 -13.92 24.80 -6.45
C LYS A 234 -12.73 25.29 -7.29
N ILE A 235 -11.50 24.88 -6.91
CA ILE A 235 -10.25 25.21 -7.62
C ILE A 235 -9.68 23.96 -8.29
N SER A 236 -9.43 22.89 -7.52
CA SER A 236 -8.89 21.62 -8.04
C SER A 236 -9.88 20.84 -8.89
N PHE A 237 -11.20 20.99 -8.65
CA PHE A 237 -12.23 20.11 -9.21
C PHE A 237 -12.04 18.62 -8.85
N GLU A 238 -11.22 18.34 -7.85
CA GLU A 238 -10.94 17.01 -7.30
C GLU A 238 -11.56 16.89 -5.89
N LEU A 239 -11.64 15.66 -5.38
CA LEU A 239 -12.11 15.41 -4.02
C LEU A 239 -11.26 16.18 -3.00
N MET A 240 -11.90 17.00 -2.17
CA MET A 240 -11.19 17.76 -1.14
C MET A 240 -10.58 16.82 -0.10
N ARG A 241 -9.27 16.93 0.16
CA ARG A 241 -8.60 16.14 1.21
C ARG A 241 -8.58 16.89 2.55
N GLU A 242 -8.41 18.20 2.50
CA GLU A 242 -8.41 19.08 3.67
C GLU A 242 -9.43 20.22 3.48
N PRO A 243 -10.75 19.95 3.62
CA PRO A 243 -11.78 20.95 3.42
C PRO A 243 -11.66 22.08 4.45
N CYS A 244 -11.60 23.32 3.95
CA CYS A 244 -11.67 24.53 4.76
C CYS A 244 -12.72 25.49 4.19
N ILE A 245 -13.46 26.14 5.09
CA ILE A 245 -14.54 27.05 4.74
C ILE A 245 -14.09 28.51 4.92
N THR A 246 -14.45 29.35 3.96
CA THR A 246 -14.24 30.81 4.01
C THR A 246 -15.39 31.50 4.75
N PRO A 247 -15.22 32.75 5.21
CA PRO A 247 -16.33 33.54 5.79
C PRO A 247 -17.54 33.69 4.85
N SER A 248 -17.32 33.57 3.54
CA SER A 248 -18.36 33.58 2.51
C SER A 248 -19.17 32.28 2.45
N GLY A 249 -18.83 31.27 3.28
CA GLY A 249 -19.51 29.98 3.35
C GLY A 249 -19.09 28.97 2.29
N ILE A 250 -18.01 29.23 1.55
CA ILE A 250 -17.55 28.36 0.47
C ILE A 250 -16.43 27.46 0.99
N THR A 251 -16.52 26.17 0.69
CA THR A 251 -15.51 25.18 1.07
C THR A 251 -14.56 24.93 -0.10
N TYR A 252 -13.26 24.92 0.21
CA TYR A 252 -12.16 24.63 -0.71
C TYR A 252 -11.26 23.56 -0.11
N ASP A 253 -10.41 22.95 -0.92
CA ASP A 253 -9.24 22.25 -0.38
C ASP A 253 -8.23 23.28 0.12
N ARG A 254 -7.71 23.07 1.34
CA ARG A 254 -6.74 23.92 2.00
C ARG A 254 -5.55 24.24 1.11
N LYS A 255 -4.98 23.23 0.44
CA LYS A 255 -3.78 23.43 -0.38
C LYS A 255 -4.03 24.43 -1.50
N ASP A 256 -5.16 24.28 -2.20
CA ASP A 256 -5.49 25.08 -3.37
C ASP A 256 -5.82 26.53 -3.00
N ILE A 257 -6.58 26.73 -1.92
CA ILE A 257 -6.92 28.09 -1.49
C ILE A 257 -5.72 28.82 -0.91
N GLU A 258 -4.83 28.13 -0.18
CA GLU A 258 -3.59 28.73 0.33
C GLU A 258 -2.67 29.14 -0.84
N GLU A 259 -2.55 28.29 -1.87
CA GLU A 259 -1.80 28.60 -3.08
C GLU A 259 -2.40 29.79 -3.84
N HIS A 260 -3.73 29.85 -3.99
CA HIS A 260 -4.44 30.97 -4.60
C HIS A 260 -4.20 32.29 -3.85
N LEU A 261 -4.35 32.28 -2.53
CA LEU A 261 -4.15 33.47 -1.69
C LEU A 261 -2.72 34.00 -1.78
N GLN A 262 -1.73 33.10 -1.90
CA GLN A 262 -0.32 33.47 -1.99
C GLN A 262 0.10 33.90 -3.40
N ARG A 263 -0.42 33.27 -4.46
CA ARG A 263 0.01 33.51 -5.85
C ARG A 263 -0.85 34.49 -6.63
N VAL A 264 -2.17 34.46 -6.41
CA VAL A 264 -3.15 35.22 -7.21
C VAL A 264 -3.56 36.48 -6.46
N GLY A 265 -3.98 36.34 -5.20
CA GLY A 265 -4.30 37.48 -4.36
C GLY A 265 -5.24 37.18 -3.20
N HIS A 266 -5.34 38.16 -2.29
CA HIS A 266 -6.07 38.07 -1.02
C HIS A 266 -7.58 38.30 -1.19
N PHE A 267 -8.22 37.45 -1.99
CA PHE A 267 -9.66 37.49 -2.21
C PHE A 267 -10.23 36.08 -2.45
N ASP A 268 -11.50 35.89 -2.10
CA ASP A 268 -12.23 34.64 -2.31
C ASP A 268 -12.43 34.37 -3.82
N PRO A 269 -12.01 33.21 -4.37
CA PRO A 269 -12.08 32.93 -5.80
C PRO A 269 -13.48 33.04 -6.43
N VAL A 270 -14.53 32.77 -5.65
CA VAL A 270 -15.91 32.72 -6.16
C VAL A 270 -16.62 34.05 -5.89
N THR A 271 -16.58 34.52 -4.64
CA THR A 271 -17.33 35.73 -4.22
C THR A 271 -16.55 37.02 -4.39
N ARG A 272 -15.23 36.95 -4.61
CA ARG A 272 -14.32 38.10 -4.75
C ARG A 272 -14.26 39.01 -3.52
N SER A 273 -14.80 38.57 -2.39
CA SER A 273 -14.66 39.26 -1.10
C SER A 273 -13.20 39.22 -0.63
N PRO A 274 -12.73 40.22 0.13
CA PRO A 274 -11.39 40.18 0.70
C PRO A 274 -11.25 38.97 1.62
N LEU A 275 -10.19 38.19 1.43
CA LEU A 275 -9.94 36.94 2.15
C LEU A 275 -8.45 36.82 2.47
N THR A 276 -8.12 36.42 3.69
CA THR A 276 -6.74 36.14 4.11
C THR A 276 -6.64 34.72 4.67
N GLN A 277 -5.43 34.14 4.67
CA GLN A 277 -5.20 32.76 5.10
C GLN A 277 -5.66 32.51 6.56
N GLU A 278 -5.54 33.52 7.42
CA GLU A 278 -5.95 33.46 8.82
C GLU A 278 -7.47 33.26 9.00
N GLN A 279 -8.27 33.60 7.99
CA GLN A 279 -9.73 33.45 8.01
C GLN A 279 -10.21 32.06 7.58
N LEU A 280 -9.30 31.16 7.17
CA LEU A 280 -9.64 29.81 6.74
C LEU A 280 -9.95 28.92 7.94
N ILE A 281 -11.23 28.57 8.09
CA ILE A 281 -11.70 27.70 9.18
C ILE A 281 -11.69 26.24 8.67
N PRO A 282 -11.08 25.28 9.39
CA PRO A 282 -11.16 23.87 9.01
C PRO A 282 -12.62 23.39 9.09
N ASN A 283 -13.15 22.86 7.98
CA ASN A 283 -14.53 22.39 7.91
C ASN A 283 -14.58 20.91 8.34
N LEU A 284 -14.62 20.69 9.66
CA LEU A 284 -14.59 19.35 10.26
C LEU A 284 -15.78 18.49 9.84
N ALA A 285 -16.97 19.08 9.70
CA ALA A 285 -18.16 18.36 9.24
C ALA A 285 -17.98 17.83 7.82
N MET A 286 -17.48 18.66 6.89
CA MET A 286 -17.16 18.19 5.54
C MET A 286 -16.03 17.15 5.54
N LYS A 287 -15.07 17.26 6.46
CA LYS A 287 -14.02 16.25 6.59
C LYS A 287 -14.59 14.87 6.94
N GLU A 288 -15.53 14.80 7.89
CA GLU A 288 -16.22 13.56 8.26
C GLU A 288 -17.06 12.99 7.09
N VAL A 289 -17.78 13.85 6.37
CA VAL A 289 -18.57 13.44 5.19
C VAL A 289 -17.66 12.85 4.11
N ILE A 290 -16.52 13.49 3.84
CA ILE A 290 -15.57 13.01 2.85
C ILE A 290 -14.91 11.70 3.30
N ASP A 291 -14.56 11.59 4.59
CA ASP A 291 -13.98 10.35 5.13
C ASP A 291 -14.97 9.18 5.03
N ALA A 292 -16.24 9.42 5.32
CA ALA A 292 -17.31 8.43 5.10
C ALA A 292 -17.43 8.07 3.62
N PHE A 293 -17.45 9.07 2.73
CA PHE A 293 -17.49 8.83 1.28
C PHE A 293 -16.32 7.97 0.79
N ILE A 294 -15.09 8.24 1.23
CA ILE A 294 -13.90 7.44 0.89
C ILE A 294 -14.02 6.02 1.45
N SER A 295 -14.58 5.85 2.65
CA SER A 295 -14.74 4.52 3.26
C SER A 295 -15.69 3.61 2.48
N GLU A 296 -16.73 4.18 1.85
CA GLU A 296 -17.68 3.47 1.00
C GLU A 296 -17.18 3.34 -0.45
N ASN A 297 -16.33 4.27 -0.89
CA ASN A 297 -15.85 4.41 -2.25
C ASN A 297 -14.31 4.35 -2.31
N GLY A 298 -13.72 3.20 -1.97
CA GLY A 298 -12.26 3.07 -1.95
C GLY A 298 -11.59 3.23 -3.33
N TRP A 299 -12.36 3.14 -4.43
CA TRP A 299 -11.90 3.46 -5.78
C TRP A 299 -11.49 4.93 -5.95
N VAL A 300 -11.87 5.81 -5.02
CA VAL A 300 -11.46 7.22 -5.05
C VAL A 300 -9.96 7.39 -4.75
N GLU A 301 -9.32 6.37 -4.16
CA GLU A 301 -7.88 6.38 -3.88
C GLU A 301 -7.03 5.97 -5.11
N ASP A 302 -7.65 5.65 -6.24
CA ASP A 302 -6.97 5.32 -7.50
C ASP A 302 -6.40 6.54 -8.25
N TYR A 303 -6.93 7.75 -7.97
CA TYR A 303 -6.62 9.03 -8.61
C TYR A 303 -5.89 9.99 -7.65
#